data_AF-A0A4P7PU70-F1
#
_entry.id   AF-A0A4P7PU70-F1
#
_cell.length_a   1.000
_cell.length_b   1.000
_cell.length_c   1.000
_cell.angle_alpha   90.00
_cell.angle_beta   90.00
_cell.angle_gamma   90.00
#
_symmetry.space_group_name_H-M   'P 1'
#
loop_
_entity.id
_entity.type
_entity.pdbx_description
1 polymer ?
#
loop_
_entity_poly.entity_id
_entity_poly.type
_entity_poly.pdbx_seq_one_letter_code
_entity_poly.pdbx_strand_id
1 'polypeptide(L)'
;MKMKNRASNFLTRTSHDQVKSMADKKKHFATKALCEEAMNELKKIYWHEKQLLVVVPILMRSATTFELVESLTLLSDYTGEHINLLESKFPEINKIPKIKKAYKAVTYENIV
;
A
#
# COMPACT_ATOMS: atom_id res chain seq x y z
N MET A 1 9.48 -60.23 3.17
CA MET A 1 9.44 -59.41 1.94
C MET A 1 8.07 -58.72 1.87
N LYS A 2 7.97 -57.40 2.12
CA LYS A 2 6.65 -56.70 2.13
C LYS A 2 6.30 -56.24 0.71
N MET A 3 5.38 -56.95 0.04
CA MET A 3 4.82 -56.54 -1.25
C MET A 3 3.90 -55.34 -1.07
N LYS A 4 4.25 -54.19 -1.65
CA LYS A 4 3.34 -53.05 -1.80
C LYS A 4 2.50 -53.25 -3.06
N ASN A 5 1.19 -53.32 -2.88
CA ASN A 5 0.17 -53.50 -3.92
C ASN A 5 -0.18 -52.17 -4.61
N ARG A 6 -0.50 -52.23 -5.91
CA ARG A 6 -0.70 -51.08 -6.83
C ARG A 6 -1.74 -50.05 -6.31
N ALA A 7 -2.76 -50.52 -5.58
CA ALA A 7 -3.78 -49.69 -4.95
C ALA A 7 -3.23 -48.82 -3.79
N SER A 8 -2.26 -49.32 -3.03
CA SER A 8 -1.60 -48.59 -1.93
C SER A 8 -0.77 -47.41 -2.46
N ASN A 9 -0.11 -47.59 -3.61
CA ASN A 9 0.67 -46.53 -4.27
C ASN A 9 -0.23 -45.44 -4.91
N PHE A 10 -1.44 -45.78 -5.34
CA PHE A 10 -2.41 -44.81 -5.88
C PHE A 10 -2.99 -43.92 -4.77
N LEU A 11 -3.44 -44.53 -3.66
CA LEU A 11 -3.98 -43.80 -2.50
C LEU A 11 -2.97 -42.87 -1.82
N THR A 12 -1.69 -43.27 -1.80
CA THR A 12 -0.62 -42.43 -1.25
C THR A 12 -0.25 -41.25 -2.18
N ARG A 13 -0.36 -41.41 -3.50
CA ARG A 13 -0.15 -40.32 -4.47
C ARG A 13 -1.26 -39.27 -4.43
N THR A 14 -2.52 -39.70 -4.42
CA THR A 14 -3.66 -38.76 -4.36
C THR A 14 -3.69 -37.95 -3.07
N SER A 15 -3.32 -38.55 -1.94
CA SER A 15 -3.20 -37.83 -0.67
C SER A 15 -2.06 -36.79 -0.70
N HIS A 16 -0.90 -37.13 -1.24
CA HIS A 16 0.24 -36.21 -1.33
C HIS A 16 -0.04 -35.02 -2.28
N ASP A 17 -0.68 -35.29 -3.43
CA ASP A 17 -1.03 -34.25 -4.41
C ASP A 17 -2.11 -33.28 -3.87
N GLN A 18 -3.06 -33.80 -3.09
CA GLN A 18 -4.06 -32.97 -2.40
C GLN A 18 -3.42 -32.08 -1.32
N VAL A 19 -2.55 -32.63 -0.47
CA VAL A 19 -1.86 -31.87 0.58
C VAL A 19 -0.97 -30.78 -0.02
N LYS A 20 -0.25 -31.07 -1.11
CA LYS A 20 0.56 -30.09 -1.84
C LYS A 20 -0.31 -28.96 -2.42
N SER A 21 -1.43 -29.30 -3.05
CA SER A 21 -2.36 -28.29 -3.59
C SER A 21 -2.97 -27.38 -2.53
N MET A 22 -3.22 -27.89 -1.32
CA MET A 22 -3.72 -27.09 -0.19
C MET A 22 -2.63 -26.17 0.37
N ALA A 23 -1.39 -26.66 0.48
CA ALA A 23 -0.25 -25.84 0.90
C ALA A 23 0.03 -24.68 -0.07
N ASP A 24 -0.02 -24.96 -1.38
CA ASP A 24 0.17 -23.96 -2.43
C ASP A 24 -0.96 -22.90 -2.42
N LYS A 25 -2.22 -23.30 -2.23
CA LYS A 25 -3.35 -22.37 -2.06
C LYS A 25 -3.19 -21.49 -0.83
N LYS A 26 -2.76 -22.05 0.30
CA LYS A 26 -2.53 -21.29 1.54
C LYS A 26 -1.41 -20.26 1.34
N LYS A 27 -0.31 -20.63 0.66
CA LYS A 27 0.77 -19.72 0.31
C LYS A 27 0.29 -18.60 -0.61
N HIS A 28 -0.46 -18.92 -1.66
CA HIS A 28 -1.03 -17.92 -2.58
C HIS A 28 -1.96 -16.93 -1.86
N PHE A 29 -2.82 -17.42 -0.95
CA PHE A 29 -3.69 -16.56 -0.15
C PHE A 29 -2.90 -15.61 0.76
N ALA A 30 -1.86 -16.12 1.44
CA ALA A 30 -0.99 -15.30 2.28
C ALA A 30 -0.26 -14.23 1.46
N THR A 31 0.27 -14.58 0.27
CA THR A 31 0.90 -13.61 -0.63
C THR A 31 -0.09 -12.55 -1.10
N LYS A 32 -1.33 -12.94 -1.45
CA LYS A 32 -2.37 -12.00 -1.85
C LYS A 32 -2.71 -11.00 -0.72
N ALA A 33 -2.89 -11.48 0.50
CA ALA A 33 -3.17 -10.61 1.66
C ALA A 33 -2.03 -9.61 1.91
N LEU A 34 -0.76 -10.04 1.79
CA LEU A 34 0.39 -9.15 1.91
C LEU A 34 0.43 -8.10 0.79
N CYS A 35 0.11 -8.48 -0.45
CA CYS A 35 0.02 -7.53 -1.56
C CYS A 35 -1.11 -6.51 -1.38
N GLU A 36 -2.26 -6.93 -0.84
CA GLU A 36 -3.37 -6.04 -0.51
C GLU A 36 -2.99 -5.04 0.59
N GLU A 37 -2.31 -5.51 1.64
CA GLU A 37 -1.85 -4.63 2.72
C GLU A 37 -0.79 -3.63 2.22
N ALA A 38 0.18 -4.09 1.43
CA ALA A 38 1.17 -3.22 0.81
C ALA A 38 0.52 -2.15 -0.08
N MET A 39 -0.52 -2.51 -0.84
CA MET A 39 -1.28 -1.56 -1.66
C MET A 39 -2.05 -0.55 -0.80
N ASN A 40 -2.61 -0.96 0.35
CA ASN A 40 -3.28 -0.06 1.28
C ASN A 40 -2.31 0.94 1.89
N GLU A 41 -1.12 0.49 2.30
CA GLU A 41 -0.07 1.38 2.81
C GLU A 41 0.42 2.36 1.73
N LEU A 42 0.61 1.90 0.49
CA LEU A 42 0.94 2.79 -0.63
C LEU A 42 -0.14 3.86 -0.84
N LYS A 43 -1.43 3.50 -0.76
CA LYS A 43 -2.54 4.47 -0.85
C LYS A 43 -2.51 5.50 0.28
N LYS A 44 -2.13 5.10 1.51
CA LYS A 44 -1.95 6.04 2.63
C LYS A 44 -0.80 7.01 2.35
N ILE A 45 0.36 6.50 1.92
CA ILE A 45 1.52 7.34 1.54
C ILE A 45 1.12 8.33 0.44
N TYR A 46 0.46 7.86 -0.61
CA TYR A 46 -0.06 8.71 -1.68
C TYR A 46 -0.97 9.84 -1.17
N TRP A 47 -1.88 9.51 -0.24
CA TRP A 47 -2.73 10.52 0.38
C TRP A 47 -1.92 11.54 1.18
N HIS A 48 -0.93 11.10 1.96
CA HIS A 48 -0.05 11.99 2.73
C HIS A 48 0.77 12.92 1.83
N GLU A 49 1.33 12.41 0.72
CA GLU A 49 2.07 13.23 -0.25
C GLU A 49 1.16 14.31 -0.86
N LYS A 50 -0.09 13.96 -1.20
CA LYS A 50 -1.08 14.96 -1.67
C LYS A 50 -1.38 16.02 -0.60
N GLN A 51 -1.43 15.66 0.68
CA GLN A 51 -1.59 16.64 1.76
C GLN A 51 -0.34 17.52 1.92
N LEU A 52 0.86 16.97 1.75
CA LEU A 52 2.11 17.74 1.79
C LEU A 52 2.13 18.82 0.70
N LEU A 53 1.67 18.54 -0.53
CA LEU A 53 1.54 19.56 -1.58
C LEU A 53 0.60 20.72 -1.19
N VAL A 54 -0.36 20.49 -0.29
CA VAL A 54 -1.24 21.55 0.23
C VAL A 54 -0.56 22.34 1.34
N VAL A 55 0.15 21.65 2.24
CA VAL A 55 0.74 22.25 3.44
C VAL A 55 2.04 23.01 3.14
N VAL A 56 2.89 22.50 2.24
CA VAL A 56 4.19 23.12 1.92
C VAL A 56 4.05 24.58 1.45
N PRO A 57 3.10 24.95 0.56
CA PRO A 57 2.85 26.36 0.21
C PRO A 57 2.38 27.24 1.38
N ILE A 58 1.72 26.66 2.38
CA ILE A 58 1.34 27.38 3.62
C ILE A 58 2.61 27.67 4.43
N LEU A 59 3.50 26.69 4.58
CA LEU A 59 4.77 26.85 5.29
C LEU A 59 5.69 27.85 4.59
N MET A 60 5.74 27.84 3.26
CA MET A 60 6.55 28.79 2.48
C MET A 60 6.13 30.25 2.71
N ARG A 61 4.82 30.51 2.82
CA ARG A 61 4.31 31.86 3.09
C ARG A 61 4.65 32.39 4.48
N SER A 62 4.84 31.48 5.44
CA SER A 62 5.20 31.81 6.82
C SER A 62 6.71 31.78 7.07
N ALA A 63 7.51 31.38 6.09
CA ALA A 63 8.95 31.27 6.22
C ALA A 63 9.59 32.67 6.28
N THR A 64 10.47 32.88 7.28
CA THR A 64 11.15 34.16 7.51
C THR A 64 12.52 34.25 6.84
N THR A 65 13.04 33.13 6.34
CA THR A 65 14.35 33.06 5.68
C THR A 65 14.21 32.56 4.26
N PHE A 66 15.06 33.08 3.37
CA PHE A 66 15.08 32.70 1.97
C PHE A 66 15.48 31.22 1.80
N GLU A 67 16.46 30.77 2.58
CA GLU A 67 16.97 29.39 2.56
C GLU A 67 15.87 28.38 2.93
N LEU A 68 14.96 28.76 3.83
CA LEU A 68 13.82 27.92 4.18
C LEU A 68 12.79 27.86 3.05
N VAL A 69 12.51 28.99 2.39
CA VAL A 69 11.63 29.03 1.21
C VAL A 69 12.21 28.17 0.09
N GLU A 70 13.50 28.26 -0.18
CA GLU A 70 14.18 27.45 -1.19
C GLU A 70 14.11 25.96 -0.86
N SER A 71 14.39 25.58 0.39
CA SER A 71 14.30 24.20 0.86
C SER A 71 12.88 23.63 0.75
N LEU A 72 11.86 24.43 1.06
CA LEU A 72 10.47 24.03 0.93
C LEU A 72 10.02 23.96 -0.53
N THR A 73 10.57 24.80 -1.41
CA THR A 73 10.33 24.72 -2.86
C THR A 73 10.85 23.39 -3.39
N LEU A 74 12.09 23.04 -3.07
CA LEU A 74 12.69 21.75 -3.45
C LEU A 74 11.87 20.57 -2.90
N LEU A 75 11.40 20.65 -1.65
CA LEU A 75 10.53 19.62 -1.07
C LEU A 75 9.22 19.48 -1.85
N SER A 76 8.59 20.59 -2.24
CA SER A 76 7.38 20.57 -3.07
C SER A 76 7.59 19.88 -4.40
N ASP A 77 8.74 20.13 -5.06
CA ASP A 77 9.09 19.51 -6.33
C ASP A 77 9.26 18.00 -6.18
N TYR A 78 10.04 17.55 -5.17
CA TYR A 78 10.20 16.13 -4.88
C TYR A 78 8.87 15.43 -4.54
N THR A 79 8.02 16.06 -3.72
CA THR A 79 6.69 15.52 -3.42
C THR A 79 5.85 15.38 -4.70
N GLY A 80 5.93 16.35 -5.62
CA GLY A 80 5.30 16.26 -6.93
C GLY A 80 5.80 15.07 -7.75
N GLU A 81 7.11 14.84 -7.78
CA GLU A 81 7.73 13.69 -8.43
C GLU A 81 7.30 12.36 -7.80
N HIS A 82 7.24 12.28 -6.48
CA HIS A 82 6.77 11.08 -5.76
C HIS A 82 5.34 10.71 -6.15
N ILE A 83 4.46 11.71 -6.20
CA ILE A 83 3.07 11.53 -6.65
C ILE A 83 3.03 11.01 -8.08
N ASN A 84 3.79 11.63 -8.99
CA ASN A 84 3.84 11.22 -10.39
C ASN A 84 4.36 9.79 -10.53
N LEU A 85 5.37 9.40 -9.75
CA LEU A 85 5.89 8.05 -9.71
C LEU A 85 4.84 7.04 -9.22
N LEU A 86 4.14 7.39 -8.13
CA LEU A 86 3.08 6.56 -7.57
C LEU A 86 1.92 6.37 -8.56
N GLU A 87 1.48 7.43 -9.23
CA GLU A 87 0.42 7.38 -10.25
C GLU A 87 0.84 6.58 -11.49
N SER A 88 2.11 6.70 -11.90
CA SER A 88 2.68 5.97 -13.05
C SER A 88 2.86 4.47 -12.77
N LYS A 89 3.37 4.11 -11.58
CA LYS A 89 3.69 2.72 -11.23
C LYS A 89 2.49 1.95 -10.68
N PHE A 90 1.53 2.64 -10.08
CA PHE A 90 0.36 2.04 -9.44
C PHE A 90 -0.93 2.72 -9.91
N PRO A 91 -1.44 2.41 -11.13
CA PRO A 91 -2.65 3.05 -11.67
C PRO A 91 -3.89 2.89 -10.78
N GLU A 92 -3.93 1.84 -9.96
CA GLU A 92 -5.01 1.56 -9.00
C GLU A 92 -4.93 2.40 -7.71
N ILE A 93 -3.86 3.19 -7.52
CA ILE A 93 -3.64 3.98 -6.30
C ILE A 93 -4.61 5.15 -6.19
N ASN A 94 -4.95 5.77 -7.33
CA ASN A 94 -5.92 6.85 -7.41
C ASN A 94 -7.37 6.34 -7.42
N LYS A 95 -7.58 5.03 -7.46
CA LYS A 95 -8.91 4.45 -7.23
C LYS A 95 -9.16 4.43 -5.73
N ILE A 96 -9.64 5.57 -5.23
CA ILE A 96 -10.13 5.73 -3.87
C ILE A 96 -11.23 4.69 -3.67
N PRO A 97 -11.04 3.65 -2.83
CA PRO A 97 -12.17 2.88 -2.35
C PRO A 97 -13.03 3.87 -1.57
N LYS A 98 -14.35 3.91 -1.80
CA LYS A 98 -15.27 4.75 -1.01
C LYS A 98 -15.09 4.38 0.47
N ILE A 99 -14.21 5.08 1.18
CA ILE A 99 -14.03 4.89 2.61
C ILE A 99 -15.36 5.32 3.22
N LYS A 100 -16.12 4.36 3.75
CA LYS A 100 -17.31 4.64 4.53
C LYS A 100 -16.88 5.59 5.65
N LYS A 101 -17.45 6.80 5.64
CA LYS A 101 -17.32 7.88 6.64
C LYS A 101 -16.89 7.35 8.02
N ALA A 102 -15.61 7.48 8.35
CA ALA A 102 -15.11 7.31 9.71
C ALA A 102 -13.85 8.17 9.95
N TYR A 103 -13.85 9.40 9.45
CA TYR A 103 -13.01 10.46 10.01
C TYR A 103 -13.97 11.57 10.40
N LYS A 104 -14.27 11.66 11.71
CA LYS A 104 -14.97 12.81 12.28
C LYS A 104 -14.16 14.04 11.91
N ALA A 105 -14.85 15.05 11.38
CA ALA A 105 -14.30 16.35 11.09
C ALA A 105 -13.51 16.87 12.29
N VAL A 106 -12.20 17.04 12.13
CA VAL A 106 -11.44 17.96 12.97
C VAL A 106 -11.52 19.29 12.24
N THR A 107 -12.46 20.12 12.68
CA THR A 107 -12.62 21.52 12.25
C THR A 107 -11.44 22.34 12.78
N TYR A 108 -10.85 23.15 11.91
CA TYR A 108 -9.77 24.10 12.20
C TYR A 108 -10.30 25.36 12.92
N GLU A 109 -11.01 25.20 14.02
CA GLU A 109 -11.55 26.35 14.79
C GLU A 109 -10.90 26.57 16.16
N ASN A 110 -9.88 25.80 16.55
CA ASN A 110 -9.28 25.92 17.90
C ASN A 110 -7.75 26.11 17.92
N ILE A 111 -7.22 27.01 17.09
CA ILE A 111 -5.90 27.60 17.35
C ILE A 111 -6.00 29.10 17.04
N VAL A 112 -6.47 29.85 18.03
CA VAL A 112 -6.17 31.27 18.25
C VAL A 112 -5.29 31.35 19.48
#